data_AF-A0A349LZP7-F1
#
_entry.id   AF-A0A349LZP7-F1
#
_cell.length_a   1.000
_cell.length_b   1.000
_cell.length_c   1.000
_cell.angle_alpha   90.00
_cell.angle_beta   90.00
_cell.angle_gamma   90.00
#
_symmetry.space_group_name_H-M   'P 1'
#
loop_
_entity.id
_entity.type
_entity.pdbx_description
1 polymer ?
#
loop_
_entity_poly.entity_id
_entity_poly.type
_entity_poly.pdbx_seq_one_letter_code
_entity_poly.pdbx_strand_id
1 'polypeptide(L)' 'MEQDTYDLVIVGSGSTAFAAAIHAKELGKTVVMTEVLTLGGTCVNRGCLPSKNLIEAAKL' A
#
# COMPACT_ATOMS: atom_id res chain seq x y z
N MET A 1 -5.17 -23.56 -12.48
CA MET A 1 -4.99 -22.15 -12.06
C MET A 1 -6.04 -21.36 -12.80
N GLU A 2 -6.97 -20.76 -12.08
CA GLU A 2 -7.99 -19.87 -12.65
C GLU A 2 -7.31 -18.54 -12.98
N GLN A 3 -7.52 -18.02 -14.19
CA GLN A 3 -6.98 -16.73 -14.61
C GLN A 3 -8.03 -15.67 -14.34
N ASP A 4 -7.96 -15.05 -13.18
CA ASP A 4 -8.78 -13.88 -12.87
C ASP A 4 -8.35 -12.71 -13.76
N THR A 5 -9.32 -12.09 -14.42
CA THR A 5 -9.09 -10.90 -15.24
C THR A 5 -9.25 -9.66 -14.36
N TYR A 6 -8.22 -8.81 -14.34
CA TYR A 6 -8.23 -7.53 -13.63
C TYR A 6 -7.97 -6.38 -14.62
N ASP A 7 -8.59 -5.23 -14.38
CA ASP A 7 -8.36 -4.02 -15.17
C ASP A 7 -7.00 -3.37 -14.86
N LEU A 8 -6.47 -3.57 -13.64
CA LEU A 8 -5.21 -2.98 -13.19
C LEU A 8 -4.44 -3.95 -12.28
N VAL A 9 -3.15 -4.10 -12.54
CA VAL A 9 -2.19 -4.79 -11.67
C VAL A 9 -1.24 -3.76 -11.07
N ILE A 10 -1.17 -3.70 -9.74
CA ILE A 10 -0.26 -2.82 -8.99
C ILE A 10 0.84 -3.66 -8.36
N VAL A 11 2.09 -3.28 -8.62
CA VAL A 11 3.27 -3.93 -8.04
C VAL A 11 3.79 -3.08 -6.87
N GLY A 12 3.72 -3.65 -5.68
CA GLY A 12 4.03 -3.00 -4.42
C GLY A 12 2.79 -2.51 -3.68
N SER A 13 2.94 -2.32 -2.37
CA SER A 13 1.86 -1.97 -1.43
C SER A 13 2.14 -0.68 -0.64
N GLY A 14 2.90 0.25 -1.21
CA GLY A 14 3.18 1.55 -0.60
C GLY A 14 1.97 2.50 -0.60
N SER A 15 2.13 3.69 -0.02
CA SER A 15 1.07 4.70 0.03
C SER A 15 0.51 5.06 -1.36
N THR A 16 1.38 5.19 -2.36
CA THR A 16 0.97 5.44 -3.75
C THR A 16 0.20 4.27 -4.35
N ALA A 17 0.55 3.02 -4.01
CA ALA A 17 -0.16 1.84 -4.49
C ALA A 17 -1.60 1.81 -3.96
N PHE A 18 -1.79 2.09 -2.67
CA PHE A 18 -3.12 2.22 -2.09
C PHE A 18 -3.91 3.38 -2.70
N ALA A 19 -3.29 4.55 -2.91
CA ALA A 19 -3.96 5.68 -3.55
C ALA A 19 -4.42 5.35 -4.98
N ALA A 20 -3.55 4.69 -5.77
CA ALA A 20 -3.89 4.24 -7.12
C ALA A 20 -5.00 3.18 -7.11
N ALA A 21 -4.97 2.23 -6.19
CA ALA A 21 -5.99 1.19 -6.06
C ALA A 21 -7.37 1.78 -5.71
N ILE A 22 -7.40 2.71 -4.75
CA ILE A 22 -8.63 3.42 -4.35
C ILE A 22 -9.19 4.19 -5.54
N HIS A 23 -8.35 4.97 -6.22
CA HIS A 23 -8.79 5.75 -7.36
C HIS A 23 -9.31 4.88 -8.52
N ALA A 24 -8.61 3.80 -8.85
CA ALA A 24 -9.08 2.84 -9.85
C ALA A 24 -10.42 2.21 -9.44
N LYS A 25 -10.62 1.94 -8.14
CA LYS A 25 -11.89 1.42 -7.63
C LYS A 25 -13.03 2.42 -7.73
N GLU A 26 -12.77 3.71 -7.49
CA GLU A 26 -13.73 4.81 -7.70
C GLU A 26 -14.18 4.90 -9.17
N LEU A 27 -13.28 4.58 -10.10
CA LEU A 27 -13.57 4.49 -11.53
C LEU A 27 -14.25 3.16 -11.94
N GLY A 28 -14.67 2.34 -10.98
CA GLY A 28 -15.35 1.07 -11.21
C GLY A 28 -14.44 -0.06 -11.73
N LYS A 29 -13.12 0.10 -11.62
CA LYS A 29 -12.15 -0.89 -12.10
C LYS A 29 -11.85 -1.97 -11.06
N THR A 30 -11.54 -3.16 -11.55
CA THR A 30 -11.02 -4.28 -10.76
C THR A 30 -9.51 -4.16 -10.67
N VAL A 31 -8.97 -4.29 -9.46
CA VAL A 31 -7.55 -4.07 -9.18
C VAL A 31 -7.01 -5.24 -8.40
N VAL A 32 -5.85 -5.73 -8.80
CA VAL A 32 -5.04 -6.66 -8.01
C VAL A 32 -3.73 -5.99 -7.64
N MET A 33 -3.31 -6.17 -6.39
CA MET A 33 -2.06 -5.61 -5.86
C MET A 33 -1.18 -6.74 -5.35
N THR A 34 0.10 -6.70 -5.67
CA THR A 34 1.07 -7.71 -5.23
C THR A 34 2.17 -7.06 -4.41
N GLU A 35 2.69 -7.77 -3.42
CA GLU A 35 3.78 -7.30 -2.56
C GLU A 35 4.64 -8.49 -2.16
N VAL A 36 5.95 -8.27 -2.08
CA VAL A 36 6.92 -9.30 -1.66
C VAL A 36 7.23 -9.18 -0.16
N LEU A 37 7.11 -7.98 0.40
CA LEU A 37 7.37 -7.68 1.81
C LEU A 37 6.06 -7.50 2.60
N THR A 38 6.15 -6.80 3.73
CA THR A 38 4.98 -6.43 4.54
C THR A 38 4.17 -5.34 3.84
N LEU A 39 2.84 -5.48 3.88
CA LEU A 39 1.90 -4.50 3.33
C LEU A 39 2.11 -3.11 3.95
N GLY A 40 1.88 -2.05 3.17
CA GLY A 40 1.98 -0.65 3.62
C GLY A 40 3.29 0.04 3.21
N GLY A 41 4.24 -0.72 2.63
CA GLY A 41 5.50 -0.19 2.10
C GLY A 41 6.36 0.55 3.11
N THR A 42 7.21 1.47 2.63
CA THR A 42 8.19 2.15 3.48
C THR A 42 7.55 3.03 4.54
N CYS A 43 6.54 3.84 4.18
CA CYS A 43 5.94 4.83 5.07
C CYS A 43 5.42 4.20 6.37
N VAL A 44 4.69 3.09 6.25
CA VAL A 44 4.06 2.39 7.37
C VAL A 44 5.08 1.56 8.16
N ASN A 45 5.96 0.84 7.47
CA ASN A 45 6.77 -0.20 8.13
C ASN A 45 8.14 0.28 8.63
N ARG A 46 8.75 1.28 7.97
CA ARG A 46 10.15 1.69 8.27
C ARG A 46 10.45 3.14 7.91
N GLY A 47 9.43 4.00 7.91
CA GLY A 47 9.52 5.37 7.42
C GLY A 47 8.77 6.33 8.32
N CYS A 48 7.76 7.00 7.78
CA CYS A 48 7.05 8.07 8.45
C CYS A 48 6.39 7.60 9.75
N LEU A 49 5.62 6.52 9.76
CA LEU A 49 4.93 6.10 10.98
C LEU A 49 5.90 5.68 12.09
N PRO A 50 6.87 4.77 11.87
CA PRO A 50 7.81 4.39 12.93
C PRO A 50 8.65 5.58 13.42
N SER A 51 9.11 6.46 12.51
CA SER A 51 9.90 7.62 12.91
C SER A 51 9.11 8.60 13.77
N LYS A 52 7.83 8.86 13.45
CA LYS A 52 6.99 9.73 14.28
C LYS A 52 6.60 9.09 15.61
N ASN A 53 6.35 7.78 15.62
CA ASN A 53 6.12 7.05 16.87
C ASN A 53 7.34 7.09 17.79
N LEU A 54 8.56 6.94 17.25
CA LEU A 54 9.80 7.04 18.03
C LEU A 54 10.03 8.45 18.58
N ILE A 55 9.77 9.49 17.78
CA ILE A 55 9.87 10.89 18.24
C ILE A 55 8.89 11.14 19.39
N GLU A 56 7.67 10.60 19.31
CA GLU A 56 6.69 10.74 20.38
C GLU A 56 7.10 9.97 21.64
N ALA A 57 7.57 8.72 21.49
CA ALA A 57 8.05 7.93 22.60
C ALA A 57 9.23 8.58 23.33
N ALA A 58 10.07 9.34 22.64
CA ALA A 58 11.20 10.06 23.22
C ALA A 58 10.80 11.33 24.02
N LYS A 59 9.53 11.73 24.01
CA LYS A 59 9.01 12.83 24.85
C LYS A 59 8.56 12.37 26.24
N LEU A 60 8.44 11.07 26.45
CA LEU A 60 8.12 10.43 27.74
C LEU A 60 9.38 10.36 28.62
#